data_AF-A0A817NRL2-F1
#
_entry.id   AF-A0A817NRL2-F1
#
_cell.length_a   1.000
_cell.length_b   1.000
_cell.length_c   1.000
_cell.angle_alpha   90.00
_cell.angle_beta   90.00
_cell.angle_gamma   90.00
#
_symmetry.space_group_name_H-M   'P 1'
#
loop_
_entity.id
_entity.type
_entity.pdbx_description
1 polymer ?
#
loop_
_entity_poly.entity_id
_entity_poly.type
_entity_poly.pdbx_seq_one_letter_code
_entity_poly.pdbx_strand_id
1 'polypeptide(L)'
;MWLHVDGAFGSLVILDPKRRHLVSGIDQSDSLAFDFHKWLHVPYESGCVLVRDPNLLLQTFSANQSYLLKFERGITGDAPWPNSLGPEMSRSFRALKVWFTLKEHGMKKLGEKIAENCEQAQYLVSLLEKHNSFVRIARPVVLSIVNFRFEPNELSKANPEVIDDFNNELMADIQVSGVAAPSTTRIAQRLYIRVAITSHRCNLQDFDLFVETLMKFYHSRLRSIGDKNVN
;
A
#
# COMPACT_ATOMS: atom_id res chain seq x y z
N MET A 1 14.61 -25.17 2.59
CA MET A 1 13.63 -24.43 1.74
C MET A 1 14.11 -23.00 1.62
N TRP A 2 13.89 -22.34 0.49
CA TRP A 2 14.13 -20.91 0.34
C TRP A 2 12.99 -20.10 1.00
N LEU A 3 13.33 -19.15 1.86
CA LEU A 3 12.38 -18.23 2.49
C LEU A 3 12.48 -16.84 1.83
N HIS A 4 11.53 -16.51 0.97
CA HIS A 4 11.36 -15.16 0.44
C HIS A 4 10.31 -14.40 1.25
N VAL A 5 10.62 -13.16 1.65
CA VAL A 5 9.64 -12.23 2.22
C VAL A 5 9.25 -11.21 1.15
N ASP A 6 7.98 -11.24 0.75
CA ASP A 6 7.37 -10.14 0.02
C ASP A 6 7.00 -9.03 1.01
N GLY A 7 7.93 -8.09 1.15
CA GLY A 7 7.81 -6.91 1.96
C GLY A 7 7.41 -5.66 1.17
N ALA A 8 6.92 -5.80 -0.06
CA ALA A 8 6.68 -4.71 -1.02
C ALA A 8 6.10 -3.46 -0.36
N PHE A 9 5.05 -3.65 0.44
CA PHE A 9 4.43 -2.59 1.24
C PHE A 9 4.82 -2.66 2.73
N GLY A 10 4.60 -3.81 3.37
CA GLY A 10 4.58 -3.90 4.84
C GLY A 10 5.94 -3.91 5.53
N SER A 11 7.03 -4.28 4.85
CA SER A 11 8.35 -4.44 5.51
C SER A 11 8.92 -3.13 6.05
N LEU A 12 8.58 -2.01 5.42
CA LEU A 12 9.05 -0.68 5.81
C LEU A 12 8.50 -0.22 7.17
N VAL A 13 7.50 -0.92 7.71
CA VAL A 13 7.04 -0.72 9.09
C VAL A 13 8.14 -0.97 10.12
N ILE A 14 9.26 -1.61 9.73
CA ILE A 14 10.47 -1.72 10.56
C ILE A 14 10.97 -0.36 11.07
N LEU A 15 10.65 0.73 10.36
CA LEU A 15 11.01 2.10 10.71
C LEU A 15 10.07 2.76 11.75
N ASP A 16 8.91 2.17 12.04
CA ASP A 16 8.02 2.58 13.13
C ASP A 16 8.34 1.75 14.39
N PRO A 17 8.94 2.34 15.45
CA PRO A 17 9.28 1.60 16.67
C PRO A 17 8.10 0.89 17.33
N LYS A 18 6.88 1.43 17.27
CA LYS A 18 5.69 0.82 17.89
C LYS A 18 5.26 -0.45 17.17
N ARG A 19 5.46 -0.51 15.86
CA ARG A 19 4.96 -1.57 14.97
C ARG A 19 6.06 -2.45 14.38
N ARG A 20 7.33 -2.16 14.67
CA ARG A 20 8.50 -2.94 14.23
C ARG A 20 8.39 -4.43 14.53
N HIS A 21 7.74 -4.80 15.63
CA HIS A 21 7.53 -6.19 16.02
C HIS A 21 6.72 -7.00 15.00
N LEU A 22 5.92 -6.36 14.14
CA LEU A 22 5.12 -7.02 13.10
C LEU A 22 5.97 -7.70 12.01
N VAL A 23 7.23 -7.32 11.88
CA VAL A 23 8.18 -7.89 10.92
C VAL A 23 9.31 -8.66 11.63
N SER A 24 9.07 -9.13 12.85
CA SER A 24 10.02 -9.98 13.58
C SER A 24 10.35 -11.24 12.75
N GLY A 25 11.64 -11.58 12.64
CA GLY A 25 12.11 -12.71 11.85
C GLY A 25 12.34 -12.41 10.37
N ILE A 26 12.08 -11.18 9.90
CA ILE A 26 12.41 -10.78 8.51
C ILE A 26 13.90 -10.94 8.19
N ASP A 27 14.75 -10.83 9.21
CA ASP A 27 16.19 -11.05 9.16
C ASP A 27 16.60 -12.53 9.03
N GLN A 28 15.65 -13.46 9.00
CA GLN A 28 15.88 -14.88 8.71
C GLN A 28 15.61 -15.24 7.24
N SER A 29 15.10 -14.31 6.41
CA SER A 29 14.77 -14.60 5.02
C SER A 29 16.01 -14.73 4.12
N ASP A 30 15.95 -15.61 3.13
CA ASP A 30 17.01 -15.72 2.10
C ASP A 30 16.96 -14.54 1.12
N SER A 31 15.76 -13.98 0.92
CA SER A 31 15.57 -12.71 0.22
C SER A 31 14.39 -11.89 0.75
N LEU A 32 14.43 -10.59 0.49
CA LEU A 32 13.40 -9.62 0.83
C LEU A 32 13.18 -8.69 -0.37
N ALA A 33 11.93 -8.56 -0.82
CA ALA A 33 11.54 -7.51 -1.76
C ALA A 33 10.79 -6.39 -1.02
N PHE A 34 11.07 -5.13 -1.34
CA PHE A 34 10.31 -3.99 -0.82
C PHE A 34 10.34 -2.79 -1.79
N ASP A 35 9.35 -1.90 -1.69
CA ASP A 35 9.22 -0.77 -2.61
C ASP A 35 9.43 0.57 -1.91
N PHE A 36 10.48 1.29 -2.32
CA PHE A 36 10.68 2.68 -1.93
C PHE A 36 9.52 3.58 -2.41
N HIS A 37 8.92 3.22 -3.54
CA HIS A 37 7.87 4.01 -4.18
C HIS A 37 6.47 3.81 -3.59
N LYS A 38 6.35 2.96 -2.57
CA LYS A 38 5.12 2.83 -1.79
C LYS A 38 5.17 3.76 -0.58
N TRP A 39 5.86 3.34 0.48
CA TRP A 39 5.76 4.02 1.78
C TRP A 39 6.89 5.00 2.10
N LEU A 40 7.94 5.06 1.26
CA LEU A 40 9.05 6.03 1.42
C LEU A 40 8.95 7.22 0.45
N HIS A 41 7.82 7.36 -0.25
CA HIS A 41 7.51 8.49 -1.13
C HIS A 41 8.52 8.73 -2.28
N VAL A 42 9.28 7.72 -2.67
CA VAL A 42 10.13 7.80 -3.87
C VAL A 42 9.23 7.70 -5.12
N PRO A 43 9.42 8.52 -6.16
CA PRO A 43 8.61 8.39 -7.38
C PRO A 43 8.74 7.01 -8.05
N TYR A 44 7.67 6.53 -8.69
CA TYR A 44 7.70 5.29 -9.46
C TYR A 44 8.76 5.31 -10.59
N GLU A 45 9.33 4.19 -11.00
CA GLU A 45 9.39 2.89 -10.29
C GLU A 45 10.63 2.83 -9.38
N SER A 46 10.52 2.23 -8.20
CA SER A 46 11.65 2.12 -7.26
C SER A 46 11.49 0.92 -6.33
N GLY A 47 11.53 -0.29 -6.89
CA GLY A 47 11.56 -1.54 -6.13
C GLY A 47 12.98 -1.93 -5.73
N CYS A 48 13.11 -2.72 -4.69
CA CYS A 48 14.37 -3.24 -4.18
C CYS A 48 14.23 -4.71 -3.86
N VAL A 49 15.25 -5.49 -4.21
CA VAL A 49 15.43 -6.84 -3.71
C VAL A 49 16.75 -6.90 -2.95
N LEU A 50 16.70 -7.45 -1.75
CA LEU A 50 17.86 -7.85 -0.97
C LEU A 50 17.95 -9.37 -1.01
N VAL A 51 19.14 -9.89 -1.29
CA VAL A 51 19.43 -11.32 -1.27
C VAL A 51 20.58 -11.54 -0.29
N ARG A 52 20.41 -12.51 0.61
CA ARG A 52 21.36 -12.80 1.69
C ARG A 52 22.73 -13.22 1.14
N ASP A 53 22.73 -14.09 0.15
CA ASP A 53 23.94 -14.49 -0.57
C ASP A 53 24.00 -13.78 -1.93
N PRO A 54 24.85 -12.75 -2.09
CA PRO A 54 24.98 -12.03 -3.36
C PRO A 54 25.55 -12.89 -4.48
N ASN A 55 26.25 -13.99 -4.17
CA ASN A 55 26.81 -14.88 -5.20
C ASN A 55 25.71 -15.55 -6.03
N LEU A 56 24.53 -15.76 -5.44
CA LEU A 56 23.39 -16.35 -6.16
C LEU A 56 22.91 -15.45 -7.30
N LEU A 57 22.90 -14.13 -7.10
CA LEU A 57 22.57 -13.19 -8.18
C LEU A 57 23.60 -13.27 -9.30
N LEU A 58 24.90 -13.33 -8.95
CA LEU A 58 25.97 -13.43 -9.95
C LEU A 58 25.93 -14.74 -10.72
N GLN A 59 25.75 -15.88 -10.04
CA GLN A 59 25.64 -17.18 -10.69
C GLN A 59 24.43 -17.27 -11.62
N THR A 60 23.34 -16.58 -11.28
CA THR A 60 22.09 -16.62 -12.06
C THR A 60 22.12 -15.65 -13.25
N PHE A 61 22.62 -14.43 -13.05
CA PHE A 61 22.44 -13.33 -14.00
C PHE A 61 23.72 -12.87 -14.70
N SER A 62 24.91 -13.34 -14.30
CA SER A 62 26.13 -12.98 -15.02
C SER A 62 26.10 -13.58 -16.44
N ALA A 63 26.09 -12.71 -17.44
CA ALA A 63 26.25 -13.09 -18.84
C ALA A 63 27.59 -12.58 -19.36
N ASN A 64 28.44 -13.49 -19.85
CA ASN A 64 29.71 -13.13 -20.48
C ASN A 64 29.46 -12.77 -21.95
N GLN A 65 29.30 -11.48 -22.21
CA GLN A 65 29.19 -10.96 -23.58
C GLN A 65 30.54 -10.42 -24.01
N SER A 66 30.97 -10.75 -25.23
CA SER A 66 32.29 -10.39 -25.76
C SER A 66 32.56 -8.88 -25.81
N TYR A 67 31.50 -8.06 -25.80
CA TYR A 67 31.60 -6.60 -25.80
C TYR A 67 31.57 -5.97 -24.39
N LEU A 68 31.37 -6.76 -23.32
CA LEU A 68 31.35 -6.33 -21.92
C LEU A 68 32.40 -7.10 -21.09
N LEU A 69 33.62 -7.20 -21.61
CA LEU A 69 34.71 -7.86 -20.89
C LEU A 69 35.13 -7.03 -19.67
N LYS A 70 35.28 -7.71 -18.53
CA LYS A 70 35.80 -7.10 -17.30
C LYS A 70 37.31 -6.96 -17.41
N PHE A 71 37.82 -5.82 -16.96
CA PHE A 71 39.25 -5.62 -16.77
C PHE A 71 39.63 -6.08 -15.36
N GLU A 72 40.85 -6.61 -15.17
CA GLU A 72 41.34 -7.02 -13.84
C GLU A 72 41.62 -5.84 -12.90
N ARG A 73 41.70 -4.62 -13.44
CA ARG A 73 41.98 -3.38 -12.70
C ARG A 73 41.17 -2.22 -13.28
N GLY A 74 41.00 -1.16 -12.48
CA GLY A 74 40.30 0.05 -12.88
C GLY A 74 38.83 0.03 -12.48
N ILE A 75 38.07 1.02 -12.96
CA ILE A 75 36.69 1.31 -12.52
C ILE A 75 35.75 0.10 -12.63
N THR A 76 36.06 -0.87 -13.50
CA THR A 76 35.26 -2.06 -13.78
C THR A 76 35.80 -3.37 -13.18
N GLY A 77 36.92 -3.33 -12.45
CA GLY A 77 37.62 -4.52 -11.95
C GLY A 77 37.32 -4.93 -10.50
N ASP A 78 36.98 -3.97 -9.64
CA ASP A 78 36.87 -4.21 -8.18
C ASP A 78 35.44 -4.52 -7.69
N ALA A 79 34.42 -4.40 -8.56
CA ALA A 79 33.02 -4.62 -8.18
C ALA A 79 32.23 -5.34 -9.27
N PRO A 80 31.21 -6.16 -8.89
CA PRO A 80 30.29 -6.72 -9.88
C PRO A 80 29.55 -5.61 -10.62
N TRP A 81 29.34 -5.83 -11.91
CA TRP A 81 28.58 -4.89 -12.71
C TRP A 81 27.11 -4.97 -12.32
N PRO A 82 26.38 -3.83 -12.22
CA PRO A 82 24.97 -3.85 -11.84
C PRO A 82 24.04 -4.68 -12.75
N ASN A 83 24.45 -4.91 -14.01
CA ASN A 83 23.75 -5.77 -14.97
C ASN A 83 23.95 -7.28 -14.70
N SER A 84 24.91 -7.65 -13.85
CA SER A 84 25.15 -9.04 -13.44
C SER A 84 24.35 -9.41 -12.19
N LEU A 85 23.54 -8.49 -11.66
CA LEU A 85 22.80 -8.63 -10.42
C LEU A 85 21.28 -8.75 -10.63
N GLY A 86 20.84 -8.85 -11.88
CA GLY A 86 19.44 -8.95 -12.22
C GLY A 86 19.22 -9.18 -13.72
N PRO A 87 17.97 -9.31 -14.17
CA PRO A 87 17.65 -9.65 -15.55
C PRO A 87 17.88 -8.50 -16.55
N GLU A 88 18.01 -7.26 -16.07
CA GLU A 88 18.17 -6.07 -16.92
C GLU A 88 19.64 -5.82 -17.27
N MET A 89 19.93 -5.74 -18.57
CA MET A 89 21.25 -5.32 -19.05
C MET A 89 21.40 -3.79 -19.01
N SER A 90 20.54 -3.10 -19.76
CA SER A 90 20.42 -1.64 -19.75
C SER A 90 19.36 -1.23 -18.74
N ARG A 91 19.72 -0.34 -17.80
CA ARG A 91 18.82 0.11 -16.72
C ARG A 91 19.02 1.59 -16.42
N SER A 92 17.95 2.24 -15.98
CA SER A 92 18.00 3.63 -15.53
C SER A 92 18.71 3.76 -14.16
N PHE A 93 19.14 4.98 -13.83
CA PHE A 93 19.77 5.28 -12.54
C PHE A 93 18.73 5.43 -11.41
N ARG A 94 17.95 4.37 -11.15
CA ARG A 94 16.87 4.36 -10.13
C ARG A 94 17.37 4.69 -8.72
N ALA A 95 18.64 4.36 -8.42
CA ALA A 95 19.23 4.62 -7.11
C ALA A 95 19.39 6.12 -6.80
N LEU A 96 19.46 7.00 -7.81
CA LEU A 96 19.66 8.45 -7.59
C LEU A 96 18.51 9.07 -6.78
N LYS A 97 17.26 8.81 -7.19
CA LYS A 97 16.07 9.33 -6.50
C LYS A 97 15.94 8.75 -5.09
N VAL A 98 16.26 7.46 -4.90
CA VAL A 98 16.30 6.83 -3.57
C VAL A 98 17.33 7.54 -2.69
N TRP A 99 18.56 7.72 -3.20
CA TRP A 99 19.63 8.35 -2.45
C TRP A 99 19.27 9.78 -2.03
N PHE A 100 18.73 10.61 -2.92
CA PHE A 100 18.30 11.97 -2.57
C PHE A 100 17.20 11.97 -1.51
N THR A 101 16.16 11.12 -1.63
CA THR A 101 15.11 11.00 -0.61
C THR A 101 15.68 10.63 0.76
N LEU A 102 16.61 9.67 0.80
CA LEU A 102 17.25 9.24 2.05
C LEU A 102 18.14 10.35 2.65
N LYS A 103 18.89 11.07 1.82
CA LYS A 103 19.78 12.16 2.27
C LYS A 103 19.01 13.38 2.75
N GLU A 104 17.92 13.73 2.08
CA GLU A 104 17.11 14.90 2.39
C GLU A 104 16.25 14.69 3.65
N HIS A 105 15.56 13.55 3.76
CA HIS A 105 14.61 13.33 4.86
C HIS A 105 15.21 12.57 6.03
N GLY A 106 16.19 11.69 5.78
CA GLY A 106 16.69 10.75 6.76
C GLY A 106 15.66 9.68 7.15
N MET A 107 16.17 8.57 7.70
CA MET A 107 15.33 7.41 8.05
C MET A 107 14.32 7.72 9.16
N LYS A 108 14.68 8.61 10.10
CA LYS A 108 13.82 8.97 11.24
C LYS A 108 12.51 9.61 10.78
N LYS A 109 12.59 10.65 9.95
CA LYS A 109 11.41 11.38 9.45
C LYS A 109 10.52 10.50 8.57
N LEU A 110 11.13 9.62 7.77
CA LEU A 110 10.40 8.64 6.97
C LEU A 110 9.64 7.64 7.87
N GLY A 111 10.27 7.14 8.93
CA GLY A 111 9.63 6.28 9.93
C GLY A 111 8.50 6.97 10.70
N GLU A 112 8.69 8.24 11.08
CA GLU A 112 7.64 9.06 11.70
C GLU A 112 6.42 9.18 10.78
N LYS A 113 6.63 9.34 9.45
CA LYS A 113 5.50 9.43 8.51
C LYS A 113 4.76 8.10 8.32
N ILE A 114 5.48 6.98 8.32
CA ILE A 114 4.89 5.63 8.33
C ILE A 114 4.01 5.44 9.56
N ALA A 115 4.51 5.82 10.74
CA ALA A 115 3.76 5.74 11.98
C ALA A 115 2.51 6.64 11.93
N GLU A 116 2.65 7.88 11.46
CA GLU A 116 1.53 8.82 11.29
C GLU A 116 0.44 8.26 10.36
N ASN A 117 0.80 7.65 9.22
CA ASN A 117 -0.18 7.02 8.34
C ASN A 117 -0.93 5.86 9.02
N CYS A 118 -0.28 5.12 9.92
CA CYS A 118 -0.96 4.10 10.71
C CYS A 118 -1.92 4.72 11.74
N GLU A 119 -1.53 5.81 12.40
CA GLU A 119 -2.43 6.54 13.30
C GLU A 119 -3.63 7.16 12.57
N GLN A 120 -3.43 7.68 11.35
CA GLN A 120 -4.49 8.17 10.48
C GLN A 120 -5.50 7.06 10.12
N ALA A 121 -5.02 5.82 9.92
CA ALA A 121 -5.90 4.68 9.70
C ALA A 121 -6.73 4.35 10.94
N GLN A 122 -6.13 4.41 12.15
CA GLN A 122 -6.88 4.27 13.40
C GLN A 122 -7.90 5.40 13.59
N TYR A 123 -7.54 6.62 13.21
CA TYR A 123 -8.46 7.75 13.26
C TYR A 123 -9.67 7.52 12.34
N LEU A 124 -9.45 7.10 11.09
CA LEU A 124 -10.53 6.74 10.17
C LEU A 124 -11.41 5.62 10.74
N VAL A 125 -10.81 4.58 11.36
CA VAL A 125 -11.58 3.54 12.07
C VAL A 125 -12.47 4.15 13.14
N SER A 126 -11.95 5.04 13.98
CA SER A 126 -12.73 5.69 15.05
C SER A 126 -13.90 6.53 14.53
N LEU A 127 -13.77 7.13 13.34
CA LEU A 127 -14.86 7.84 12.68
C LEU A 127 -15.94 6.88 12.16
N LEU A 128 -15.53 5.77 11.54
CA LEU A 128 -16.44 4.75 11.01
C LEU A 128 -17.18 3.98 12.10
N GLU A 129 -16.55 3.74 13.25
CA GLU A 129 -17.14 3.03 14.38
C GLU A 129 -18.32 3.79 15.02
N LYS A 130 -18.40 5.11 14.84
CA LYS A 130 -19.59 5.91 15.21
C LYS A 130 -20.85 5.49 14.45
N HIS A 131 -20.69 4.72 13.38
CA HIS A 131 -21.75 4.25 12.49
C HIS A 131 -21.80 2.71 12.42
N ASN A 132 -21.36 2.01 13.48
CA ASN A 132 -21.27 0.55 13.55
C ASN A 132 -22.61 -0.20 13.36
N SER A 133 -23.76 0.50 13.41
CA SER A 133 -25.08 -0.05 13.15
C SER A 133 -25.30 -0.40 11.67
N PHE A 134 -24.50 0.17 10.76
CA PHE A 134 -24.57 -0.10 9.32
C PHE A 134 -23.21 -0.04 8.61
N VAL A 135 -22.10 0.14 9.35
CA VAL A 135 -20.74 0.09 8.81
C VAL A 135 -20.00 -1.10 9.40
N ARG A 136 -19.46 -1.94 8.51
CA ARG A 136 -18.68 -3.13 8.87
C ARG A 136 -17.23 -2.99 8.45
N ILE A 137 -16.32 -2.96 9.42
CA ILE A 137 -14.88 -3.04 9.19
C ILE A 137 -14.49 -4.51 9.03
N ALA A 138 -13.71 -4.84 7.99
CA ALA A 138 -13.44 -6.22 7.58
C ALA A 138 -12.64 -7.00 8.64
N ARG A 139 -11.61 -6.37 9.20
CA ARG A 139 -10.65 -6.92 10.17
C ARG A 139 -10.03 -5.80 11.00
N PRO A 140 -9.44 -6.10 12.17
CA PRO A 140 -8.63 -5.13 12.90
C PRO A 140 -7.58 -4.49 12.00
N VAL A 141 -7.53 -3.16 12.00
CA VAL A 141 -6.58 -2.39 11.20
C VAL A 141 -5.27 -2.32 11.99
N VAL A 142 -4.19 -2.81 11.39
CA VAL A 142 -2.86 -2.87 12.05
C VAL A 142 -1.88 -1.85 11.46
N LEU A 143 -1.90 -1.69 10.13
CA LEU A 143 -1.09 -0.74 9.37
C LEU A 143 -1.97 0.41 8.85
N SER A 144 -1.71 0.91 7.65
CA SER A 144 -2.37 2.10 7.12
C SER A 144 -3.48 1.81 6.09
N ILE A 145 -4.03 0.59 6.05
CA ILE A 145 -5.10 0.20 5.12
C ILE A 145 -6.37 -0.13 5.90
N VAL A 146 -7.45 0.62 5.65
CA VAL A 146 -8.77 0.38 6.22
C VAL A 146 -9.66 -0.25 5.16
N ASN A 147 -10.18 -1.45 5.46
CA ASN A 147 -11.16 -2.13 4.63
C ASN A 147 -12.51 -2.15 5.36
N PHE A 148 -13.53 -1.54 4.78
CA PHE A 148 -14.86 -1.49 5.37
C PHE A 148 -15.95 -1.51 4.29
N ARG A 149 -17.18 -1.75 4.69
CA ARG A 149 -18.35 -1.70 3.81
C ARG A 149 -19.56 -1.21 4.57
N PHE A 150 -20.54 -0.71 3.83
CA PHE A 150 -21.87 -0.42 4.34
C PHE A 150 -22.75 -1.66 4.24
N GLU A 151 -23.53 -1.90 5.30
CA GLU A 151 -24.56 -2.93 5.41
C GLU A 151 -25.84 -2.25 5.90
N PRO A 152 -26.58 -1.55 5.01
CA PRO A 152 -27.80 -0.84 5.41
C PRO A 152 -28.87 -1.81 5.93
N ASN A 153 -29.56 -1.44 7.00
CA ASN A 153 -30.61 -2.27 7.60
C ASN A 153 -31.79 -2.48 6.66
N GLU A 154 -32.10 -1.49 5.83
CA GLU A 154 -33.12 -1.51 4.78
C GLU A 154 -32.84 -2.59 3.71
N LEU A 155 -31.56 -2.92 3.51
CA LEU A 155 -31.09 -3.92 2.55
C LEU A 155 -30.71 -5.24 3.23
N SER A 156 -31.01 -5.42 4.52
CA SER A 156 -30.61 -6.61 5.29
C SER A 156 -31.15 -7.94 4.72
N LYS A 157 -32.27 -7.91 4.00
CA LYS A 157 -32.87 -9.07 3.33
C LYS A 157 -32.52 -9.17 1.84
N ALA A 158 -31.77 -8.22 1.30
CA ALA A 158 -31.39 -8.23 -0.10
C ALA A 158 -30.33 -9.30 -0.39
N ASN A 159 -30.21 -9.68 -1.67
CA ASN A 159 -29.09 -10.51 -2.14
C ASN A 159 -27.76 -9.78 -1.84
N PRO A 160 -26.72 -10.46 -1.33
CA PRO A 160 -25.38 -9.89 -1.15
C PRO A 160 -24.85 -9.05 -2.32
N GLU A 161 -25.19 -9.40 -3.56
CA GLU A 161 -24.81 -8.63 -4.76
C GLU A 161 -25.36 -7.21 -4.75
N VAL A 162 -26.59 -7.00 -4.26
CA VAL A 162 -27.20 -5.66 -4.15
C VAL A 162 -26.43 -4.79 -3.16
N ILE A 163 -25.93 -5.38 -2.07
CA ILE A 163 -25.13 -4.65 -1.07
C ILE A 163 -23.73 -4.36 -1.63
N ASP A 164 -23.16 -5.28 -2.42
CA ASP A 164 -21.89 -5.05 -3.12
C ASP A 164 -22.01 -3.91 -4.15
N ASP A 165 -23.07 -3.91 -4.95
CA ASP A 165 -23.36 -2.85 -5.93
C ASP A 165 -23.60 -1.52 -5.23
N PHE A 166 -24.34 -1.50 -4.11
CA PHE A 166 -24.52 -0.30 -3.30
C PHE A 166 -23.19 0.32 -2.87
N ASN A 167 -22.24 -0.51 -2.40
CA ASN A 167 -20.92 -0.04 -1.98
C ASN A 167 -20.05 0.41 -3.17
N ASN A 168 -20.13 -0.29 -4.30
CA ASN A 168 -19.40 0.06 -5.52
C ASN A 168 -19.85 1.43 -6.05
N GLU A 169 -21.16 1.63 -6.11
CA GLU A 169 -21.80 2.84 -6.56
C GLU A 169 -21.60 4.03 -5.60
N LEU A 170 -21.67 3.79 -4.29
CA LEU A 170 -21.28 4.78 -3.29
C LEU A 170 -19.83 5.23 -3.48
N MET A 171 -18.94 4.31 -3.88
CA MET A 171 -17.57 4.68 -4.17
C MET A 171 -17.40 5.47 -5.46
N ALA A 172 -18.19 5.15 -6.50
CA ALA A 172 -18.21 5.95 -7.71
C ALA A 172 -18.62 7.41 -7.41
N ASP A 173 -19.65 7.62 -6.58
CA ASP A 173 -20.10 8.97 -6.19
C ASP A 173 -18.99 9.77 -5.49
N ILE A 174 -18.27 9.14 -4.57
CA ILE A 174 -17.16 9.78 -3.86
C ILE A 174 -16.04 10.18 -4.83
N GLN A 175 -15.68 9.31 -5.78
CA GLN A 175 -14.65 9.63 -6.77
C GLN A 175 -15.10 10.77 -7.70
N VAL A 176 -16.35 10.74 -8.16
CA VAL A 176 -16.94 11.80 -9.01
C VAL A 176 -17.00 13.13 -8.27
N SER A 177 -17.26 13.12 -6.95
CA SER A 177 -17.27 14.34 -6.14
C SER A 177 -15.90 15.03 -6.04
N GLY A 178 -14.81 14.33 -6.35
CA GLY A 178 -13.44 14.82 -6.25
C GLY A 178 -12.89 14.90 -4.81
N VAL A 179 -13.65 14.49 -3.79
CA VAL A 179 -13.22 14.54 -2.39
C VAL A 179 -12.14 13.51 -2.09
N ALA A 180 -12.30 12.28 -2.57
CA ALA A 180 -11.35 11.20 -2.34
C ALA A 180 -11.41 10.14 -3.45
N ALA A 181 -10.33 9.37 -3.59
CA ALA A 181 -10.25 8.28 -4.57
C ALA A 181 -9.75 6.96 -3.97
N PRO A 182 -10.43 6.37 -2.97
CA PRO A 182 -10.07 5.04 -2.51
C PRO A 182 -10.53 3.98 -3.51
N SER A 183 -9.91 2.81 -3.47
CA SER A 183 -10.23 1.68 -4.34
C SER A 183 -11.23 0.74 -3.67
N THR A 184 -11.67 -0.30 -4.38
CA THR A 184 -12.42 -1.42 -3.80
C THR A 184 -11.56 -2.69 -3.80
N THR A 185 -11.98 -3.70 -3.05
CA THR A 185 -11.40 -5.05 -3.05
C THR A 185 -12.47 -6.08 -2.69
N ARG A 186 -12.19 -7.37 -2.88
CA ARG A 186 -13.06 -8.46 -2.45
C ARG A 186 -12.40 -9.27 -1.35
N ILE A 187 -13.08 -9.43 -0.21
CA ILE A 187 -12.65 -10.24 0.93
C ILE A 187 -13.74 -11.26 1.20
N ALA A 188 -13.41 -12.56 1.16
CA ALA A 188 -14.41 -13.64 1.25
C ALA A 188 -15.58 -13.43 0.27
N GLN A 189 -15.24 -13.13 -0.99
CA GLN A 189 -16.16 -12.85 -2.11
C GLN A 189 -17.04 -11.60 -1.97
N ARG A 190 -16.99 -10.89 -0.85
CA ARG A 190 -17.76 -9.67 -0.58
C ARG A 190 -16.96 -8.41 -0.94
N LEU A 191 -17.61 -7.41 -1.52
CA LEU A 191 -16.97 -6.12 -1.84
C LEU A 191 -16.73 -5.29 -0.58
N TYR A 192 -15.54 -4.70 -0.50
CA TYR A 192 -15.12 -3.76 0.54
C TYR A 192 -14.49 -2.53 -0.09
N ILE A 193 -14.77 -1.38 0.49
CA ILE A 193 -14.06 -0.13 0.28
C ILE A 193 -12.68 -0.26 0.92
N ARG A 194 -11.63 0.05 0.16
CA ARG A 194 -10.24 -0.07 0.57
C ARG A 194 -9.55 1.30 0.53
N VAL A 195 -9.35 1.88 1.70
CA VAL A 195 -8.63 3.15 1.86
C VAL A 195 -7.18 2.84 2.24
N ALA A 196 -6.26 3.04 1.32
CA ALA A 196 -4.83 2.86 1.56
C ALA A 196 -4.15 4.21 1.81
N ILE A 197 -3.68 4.43 3.03
CA ILE A 197 -3.16 5.71 3.50
C ILE A 197 -1.63 5.67 3.42
N THR A 198 -1.07 6.26 2.38
CA THR A 198 0.39 6.39 2.19
C THR A 198 0.80 7.76 1.71
N SER A 199 -0.15 8.66 1.46
CA SER A 199 0.15 10.02 1.03
C SER A 199 0.75 10.80 2.18
N HIS A 200 1.88 11.47 1.92
CA HIS A 200 2.47 12.36 2.92
C HIS A 200 1.68 13.65 3.14
N ARG A 201 0.72 13.93 2.26
CA ARG A 201 -0.09 15.17 2.24
C ARG A 201 -1.40 15.05 3.00
N CYS A 202 -1.84 13.82 3.32
CA CYS A 202 -3.07 13.61 4.07
C CYS A 202 -2.91 14.09 5.52
N ASN A 203 -3.92 14.79 6.01
CA ASN A 203 -4.10 15.23 7.39
C ASN A 203 -5.44 14.68 7.95
N LEU A 204 -5.74 14.94 9.23
CA LEU A 204 -6.95 14.41 9.87
C LEU A 204 -8.25 14.98 9.28
N GLN A 205 -8.23 16.25 8.89
CA GLN A 205 -9.39 16.93 8.30
C GLN A 205 -9.80 16.33 6.96
N ASP A 206 -8.85 15.78 6.19
CA ASP A 206 -9.18 15.04 4.96
C ASP A 206 -10.05 13.80 5.24
N PHE A 207 -9.82 13.12 6.37
CA PHE A 207 -10.64 11.97 6.79
C PHE A 207 -12.00 12.38 7.32
N ASP A 208 -12.07 13.53 8.03
CA ASP A 208 -13.34 14.10 8.46
C ASP A 208 -14.22 14.43 7.25
N LEU A 209 -13.66 15.13 6.26
CA LEU A 209 -14.35 15.48 5.02
C LEU A 209 -14.76 14.23 4.23
N PHE A 210 -13.88 13.24 4.15
CA PHE A 210 -14.18 11.96 3.49
C PHE A 210 -15.38 11.27 4.14
N VAL A 211 -15.40 11.10 5.47
CA VAL A 211 -16.48 10.41 6.17
C VAL A 211 -17.78 11.22 6.12
N GLU A 212 -17.72 12.55 6.28
CA GLU A 212 -18.90 13.42 6.14
C GLU A 212 -19.55 13.26 4.75
N THR A 213 -18.74 13.31 3.69
CA THR A 213 -19.21 13.17 2.30
C THR A 213 -19.75 11.76 2.05
N LEU A 214 -19.08 10.74 2.58
CA LEU A 214 -19.50 9.35 2.50
C LEU A 214 -20.88 9.14 3.15
N MET A 215 -21.12 9.73 4.32
CA MET A 215 -22.43 9.68 4.98
C MET A 215 -23.49 10.45 4.17
N LYS A 216 -23.15 11.60 3.58
CA LYS A 216 -24.10 12.34 2.71
C LYS A 216 -24.57 11.47 1.53
N PHE A 217 -23.65 10.84 0.80
CA PHE A 217 -24.01 9.98 -0.32
C PHE A 217 -24.72 8.70 0.11
N TYR A 218 -24.32 8.08 1.23
CA TYR A 218 -25.01 6.94 1.81
C TYR A 218 -26.51 7.22 2.02
N HIS A 219 -26.85 8.31 2.72
CA HIS A 219 -28.25 8.66 2.96
C HIS A 219 -28.98 9.05 1.68
N SER A 220 -28.31 9.72 0.74
CA SER A 220 -28.89 10.06 -0.56
C SER A 220 -29.28 8.81 -1.36
N ARG A 221 -28.42 7.79 -1.38
CA ARG A 221 -28.68 6.53 -2.08
C ARG A 221 -29.80 5.74 -1.42
N LEU A 222 -29.85 5.68 -0.09
CA LEU A 222 -30.95 5.00 0.61
C LEU A 222 -32.32 5.62 0.31
N ARG A 223 -32.42 6.96 0.27
CA ARG A 223 -33.66 7.63 -0.14
C ARG A 223 -34.09 7.26 -1.56
N SER A 224 -33.15 7.24 -2.50
CA SER A 224 -33.44 6.85 -3.89
C SER A 224 -33.94 5.40 -4.03
N ILE A 225 -33.49 4.49 -3.15
CA ILE A 225 -33.99 3.11 -3.12
C ILE A 225 -35.41 3.07 -2.53
N GLY A 226 -35.67 3.85 -1.48
CA GLY A 226 -37.01 3.97 -0.88
C GLY A 226 -38.06 4.47 -1.89
N ASP A 227 -37.74 5.53 -2.65
CA ASP A 227 -38.65 6.11 -3.64
C ASP A 227 -38.94 5.18 -4.82
N LYS A 228 -38.01 4.28 -5.16
CA LYS A 228 -38.19 3.26 -6.21
C LYS A 228 -39.08 2.08 -5.80
N ASN A 229 -39.26 1.85 -4.50
CA ASN A 229 -40.10 0.77 -3.98
C ASN A 229 -41.55 1.22 -3.70
N VAL A 230 -41.86 2.51 -3.86
CA VAL A 230 -43.19 3.12 -3.60
C VAL A 230 -43.95 3.43 -4.90
N ASN A 231 -43.30 3.32 -6.06
CA ASN A 231 -43.91 3.44 -7.40
C ASN A 231 -43.94 2.08 -8.11
#